data_AF-A0A7W7MI67-F1
#
_entry.id   AF-A0A7W7MI67-F1
#
_cell.length_a   1.000
_cell.length_b   1.000
_cell.length_c   1.000
_cell.angle_alpha   90.00
_cell.angle_beta   90.00
_cell.angle_gamma   90.00
#
_symmetry.space_group_name_H-M   'P 1'
#
loop_
_entity.id
_entity.type
_entity.pdbx_description
1 polymer ?
#
loop_
_entity_poly.entity_id
_entity_poly.type
_entity_poly.pdbx_seq_one_letter_code
_entity_poly.pdbx_strand_id
1 'polypeptide(L)'
;MALLAASIGPLTAFASAATLQCGPAKGAYVFVRTAGANGLGHVGWGYRLTCDGGYAFGSVENPTGKAHIDKGVDNGFWRGSGTESEMLAAMRSRGYNAYKAITGSRATFDTGPADVIAAASAGRGYDVIGNNCADTVWDVLHAYGVPDLPYLQLHPAPNNWYATLGHTSNVDWAASISL
;
A
#
# COMPACT_ATOMS: atom_id res chain seq x y z
N MET A 1 -19.23 55.04 -25.70
CA MET A 1 -19.12 54.36 -24.38
C MET A 1 -19.24 52.87 -24.66
N ALA A 2 -18.11 52.21 -24.91
CA ALA A 2 -18.06 50.81 -25.36
C ALA A 2 -17.81 49.91 -24.14
N LEU A 3 -18.70 48.92 -23.91
CA LEU A 3 -18.52 47.89 -22.90
C LEU A 3 -17.41 46.93 -23.33
N LEU A 4 -16.35 46.81 -22.53
CA LEU A 4 -15.46 45.65 -22.57
C LEU A 4 -16.19 44.46 -21.92
N ALA A 5 -16.51 43.45 -22.72
CA ALA A 5 -16.84 42.13 -22.22
C ALA A 5 -15.53 41.41 -21.88
N ALA A 6 -15.27 41.18 -20.58
CA ALA A 6 -14.16 40.35 -20.12
C ALA A 6 -14.48 38.88 -20.44
N SER A 7 -13.68 38.27 -21.30
CA SER A 7 -13.73 36.84 -21.60
C SER A 7 -13.31 36.03 -20.38
N ILE A 8 -14.21 35.20 -19.88
CA ILE A 8 -13.96 34.21 -18.84
C ILE A 8 -13.13 33.11 -19.49
N GLY A 9 -11.87 32.95 -19.04
CA GLY A 9 -10.97 31.89 -19.53
C GLY A 9 -11.51 30.50 -19.22
N PRO A 10 -11.10 29.47 -19.98
CA PRO A 10 -11.61 28.11 -19.81
C PRO A 10 -11.19 27.57 -18.44
N LEU A 11 -12.18 27.11 -17.67
CA LEU A 11 -12.00 26.26 -16.51
C LEU A 11 -11.16 25.05 -16.93
N THR A 12 -9.93 24.95 -16.42
CA THR A 12 -9.14 23.73 -16.47
C THR A 12 -9.94 22.63 -15.77
N ALA A 13 -10.41 21.66 -16.54
CA ALA A 13 -10.95 20.42 -16.00
C ALA A 13 -9.84 19.73 -15.21
N PHE A 14 -9.95 19.73 -13.88
CA PHE A 14 -9.19 18.80 -13.06
C PHE A 14 -9.66 17.41 -13.46
N ALA A 15 -8.77 16.61 -14.04
CA ALA A 15 -9.05 15.21 -14.30
C ALA A 15 -9.38 14.55 -12.96
N SER A 16 -10.64 14.19 -12.75
CA SER A 16 -11.02 13.32 -11.63
C SER A 16 -10.22 12.03 -11.75
N ALA A 17 -9.40 11.73 -10.74
CA ALA A 17 -8.81 10.40 -10.60
C ALA A 17 -9.94 9.36 -10.65
N ALA A 18 -9.73 8.29 -11.42
CA ALA A 18 -10.76 7.29 -11.67
C ALA A 18 -11.00 6.46 -10.40
N THR A 19 -12.17 6.62 -9.78
CA THR A 19 -12.66 5.66 -8.79
C THR A 19 -12.81 4.31 -9.47
N LEU A 20 -12.21 3.28 -8.87
CA LEU A 20 -12.21 1.95 -9.43
C LEU A 20 -13.45 1.19 -8.94
N GLN A 21 -14.49 1.10 -9.78
CA GLN A 21 -15.69 0.33 -9.49
C GLN A 21 -15.67 -1.02 -10.21
N CYS A 22 -14.80 -1.92 -9.76
CA CYS A 22 -14.85 -3.32 -10.18
C CYS A 22 -15.86 -4.07 -9.30
N GLY A 23 -16.35 -5.24 -9.73
CA GLY A 23 -17.19 -6.12 -8.90
C GLY A 23 -16.51 -6.57 -7.59
N PRO A 24 -16.89 -7.71 -6.98
CA PRO A 24 -16.39 -8.17 -5.67
C PRO A 24 -14.90 -8.62 -5.65
N ALA A 25 -14.05 -8.04 -6.48
CA ALA A 25 -12.66 -8.41 -6.64
C ALA A 25 -11.77 -8.01 -5.45
N LYS A 26 -10.60 -8.66 -5.37
CA LYS A 26 -9.54 -8.33 -4.42
C LYS A 26 -9.03 -6.92 -4.69
N GLY A 27 -9.30 -6.00 -3.76
CA GLY A 27 -8.97 -4.59 -3.88
C GLY A 27 -7.55 -4.30 -3.42
N ALA A 28 -7.11 -4.94 -2.33
CA ALA A 28 -5.82 -4.69 -1.69
C ALA A 28 -5.20 -5.94 -1.08
N TYR A 29 -3.90 -5.87 -0.81
CA TYR A 29 -3.07 -6.90 -0.23
C TYR A 29 -2.19 -6.29 0.85
N VAL A 30 -2.06 -7.02 1.95
CA VAL A 30 -0.98 -6.81 2.91
C VAL A 30 -0.10 -8.05 2.87
N PHE A 31 1.19 -7.85 2.61
CA PHE A 31 2.21 -8.88 2.64
C PHE A 31 2.95 -8.83 3.96
N VAL A 32 3.38 -9.97 4.48
CA VAL A 32 4.21 -10.04 5.69
C VAL A 32 5.45 -10.91 5.45
N ARG A 33 6.55 -10.48 6.05
CA ARG A 33 7.76 -11.25 6.29
C ARG A 33 7.88 -11.42 7.80
N THR A 34 7.43 -12.57 8.31
CA THR A 34 7.24 -12.76 9.76
C THR A 34 8.55 -12.69 10.56
N ALA A 35 9.66 -13.12 9.97
CA ALA A 35 10.99 -13.04 10.59
C ALA A 35 11.64 -11.63 10.50
N GLY A 36 11.01 -10.69 9.79
CA GLY A 36 11.52 -9.32 9.66
C GLY A 36 11.68 -8.61 11.00
N ALA A 37 12.60 -7.65 11.07
CA ALA A 37 12.88 -6.85 12.28
C ALA A 37 13.04 -7.70 13.55
N ASN A 38 13.90 -8.74 13.51
CA ASN A 38 14.14 -9.67 14.61
C ASN A 38 12.86 -10.35 15.15
N GLY A 39 11.93 -10.70 14.26
CA GLY A 39 10.68 -11.39 14.60
C GLY A 39 9.51 -10.48 14.96
N LEU A 40 9.68 -9.15 14.96
CA LEU A 40 8.56 -8.21 15.09
C LEU A 40 7.69 -8.18 13.82
N GLY A 41 8.25 -8.59 12.69
CA GLY A 41 7.61 -8.60 11.38
C GLY A 41 8.06 -7.45 10.51
N HIS A 42 7.80 -7.59 9.21
CA HIS A 42 7.94 -6.55 8.20
C HIS A 42 6.80 -6.68 7.21
N VAL A 43 6.18 -5.58 6.80
CA VAL A 43 4.99 -5.61 5.95
C VAL A 43 5.18 -4.82 4.65
N GLY A 44 4.40 -5.19 3.64
CA GLY A 44 4.33 -4.54 2.34
C GLY A 44 2.89 -4.44 1.87
N TRP A 45 2.63 -3.61 0.87
CA TRP A 45 1.29 -3.33 0.35
C TRP A 45 1.17 -3.75 -1.11
N GLY A 46 -0.07 -4.02 -1.52
CA GLY A 46 -0.47 -4.09 -2.92
C GLY A 46 -1.90 -3.59 -3.08
N TYR A 47 -2.22 -2.90 -4.17
CA TYR A 47 -3.59 -2.48 -4.46
C TYR A 47 -3.86 -2.51 -5.97
N ARG A 48 -5.14 -2.68 -6.31
CA ARG A 48 -5.58 -2.82 -7.69
C ARG A 48 -5.58 -1.46 -8.40
N LEU A 49 -5.04 -1.41 -9.61
CA LEU A 49 -5.04 -0.22 -10.47
C LEU A 49 -6.20 -0.22 -11.48
N THR A 50 -6.53 -1.40 -12.04
CA THR A 50 -7.50 -1.52 -13.13
C THR A 50 -8.43 -2.71 -12.92
N CYS A 51 -9.63 -2.63 -13.49
CA CYS A 51 -10.60 -3.75 -13.46
C CYS A 51 -10.18 -4.96 -14.29
N ASP A 52 -9.10 -4.82 -15.06
CA ASP A 52 -8.58 -5.87 -15.93
C ASP A 52 -7.41 -6.62 -15.27
N GLY A 53 -7.04 -6.25 -14.04
CA GLY A 53 -6.09 -7.02 -13.22
C GLY A 53 -4.70 -6.41 -13.06
N GLY A 54 -4.54 -5.11 -13.31
CA GLY A 54 -3.31 -4.39 -12.94
C GLY A 54 -3.26 -4.07 -11.44
N TYR A 55 -2.06 -4.12 -10.86
CA TYR A 55 -1.76 -3.86 -9.46
C TYR A 55 -0.54 -2.96 -9.32
N ALA A 56 -0.52 -2.13 -8.29
CA ALA A 56 0.67 -1.48 -7.76
C ALA A 56 1.03 -2.14 -6.42
N PHE A 57 2.31 -2.26 -6.12
CA PHE A 57 2.78 -2.92 -4.90
C PHE A 57 4.17 -2.43 -4.47
N GLY A 58 4.50 -2.52 -3.19
CA GLY A 58 5.76 -2.02 -2.67
C GLY A 58 5.91 -2.11 -1.15
N SER A 59 7.04 -1.58 -0.65
CA SER A 59 7.33 -1.43 0.79
C SER A 59 8.49 -0.44 1.02
N VAL A 60 8.76 -0.14 2.29
CA VAL A 60 9.93 0.59 2.81
C VAL A 60 10.74 -0.38 3.66
N GLU A 61 11.94 -0.79 3.23
CA GLU A 61 12.67 -1.92 3.82
C GLU A 61 13.61 -1.56 4.99
N ASN A 62 14.05 -0.30 5.12
CA ASN A 62 15.12 0.11 6.03
C ASN A 62 16.35 -0.84 5.97
N PRO A 63 17.08 -0.89 4.85
CA PRO A 63 18.20 -1.80 4.67
C PRO A 63 19.35 -1.56 5.65
N THR A 64 19.40 -0.38 6.27
CA THR A 64 20.43 -0.01 7.25
C THR A 64 20.17 -0.56 8.64
N GLY A 65 18.93 -1.02 8.93
CA GLY A 65 18.53 -1.48 10.26
C GLY A 65 18.55 -0.40 11.35
N LYS A 66 18.68 0.89 10.99
CA LYS A 66 18.74 2.00 11.94
C LYS A 66 17.35 2.29 12.51
N ALA A 67 17.29 2.73 13.76
CA ALA A 67 16.04 3.15 14.38
C ALA A 67 15.45 4.42 13.73
N HIS A 68 16.30 5.24 13.11
CA HIS A 68 15.95 6.49 12.45
C HIS A 68 16.72 6.66 11.12
N ILE A 69 16.04 7.18 10.11
CA ILE A 69 16.58 7.65 8.83
C ILE A 69 15.98 9.02 8.54
N ASP A 70 16.83 10.01 8.33
CA ASP A 70 16.42 11.38 8.01
C ASP A 70 15.59 11.43 6.71
N LYS A 71 14.68 12.42 6.64
CA LYS A 71 13.90 12.70 5.44
C LYS A 71 14.81 12.96 4.23
N GLY A 72 14.46 12.39 3.07
CA GLY A 72 15.23 12.52 1.83
C GLY A 72 16.45 11.60 1.72
N VAL A 73 16.77 10.84 2.77
CA VAL A 73 17.74 9.75 2.72
C VAL A 73 17.05 8.46 2.29
N ASP A 74 17.78 7.59 1.59
CA ASP A 74 17.29 6.29 1.16
C ASP A 74 16.82 5.45 2.36
N ASN A 75 15.51 5.20 2.42
CA ASN A 75 14.86 4.36 3.42
C ASN A 75 14.59 2.93 2.91
N GLY A 76 15.11 2.57 1.74
CA GLY A 76 14.87 1.28 1.08
C GLY A 76 13.47 1.15 0.49
N PHE A 77 12.83 2.26 0.17
CA PHE A 77 11.57 2.25 -0.56
C PHE A 77 11.73 1.57 -1.92
N TRP A 78 10.76 0.74 -2.27
CA TRP A 78 10.61 0.21 -3.62
C TRP A 78 9.13 0.09 -3.96
N ARG A 79 8.81 0.25 -5.26
CA ARG A 79 7.49 0.00 -5.82
C ARG A 79 7.59 -0.67 -7.18
N GLY A 80 6.58 -1.44 -7.54
CA GLY A 80 6.38 -2.04 -8.85
C GLY A 80 4.92 -1.99 -9.26
N SER A 81 4.66 -2.33 -10.52
CA SER A 81 3.31 -2.55 -11.04
C SER A 81 3.31 -3.75 -12.00
N GLY A 82 2.15 -4.39 -12.14
CA GLY A 82 1.99 -5.56 -12.99
C GLY A 82 0.67 -6.29 -12.72
N THR A 83 0.58 -7.52 -13.20
CA THR A 83 -0.52 -8.45 -12.90
C THR A 83 -0.47 -8.93 -11.44
N GLU A 84 -1.55 -9.57 -10.96
CA GLU A 84 -1.56 -10.21 -9.62
C GLU A 84 -0.40 -11.21 -9.49
N SER A 85 -0.16 -12.05 -10.50
CA SER A 85 0.92 -13.03 -10.48
C SER A 85 2.29 -12.39 -10.35
N GLU A 86 2.54 -11.30 -11.08
CA GLU A 86 3.82 -10.57 -11.01
C GLU A 86 4.02 -9.90 -9.65
N MET A 87 2.97 -9.32 -9.08
CA MET A 87 2.99 -8.78 -7.71
C MET A 87 3.35 -9.86 -6.68
N LEU A 88 2.64 -11.00 -6.71
CA LEU A 88 2.86 -12.10 -5.79
C LEU A 88 4.29 -12.66 -5.94
N ALA A 89 4.78 -12.82 -7.18
CA ALA A 89 6.14 -13.26 -7.46
C ALA A 89 7.19 -12.26 -6.94
N ALA A 90 7.00 -10.96 -7.18
CA ALA A 90 7.90 -9.92 -6.72
C ALA A 90 8.00 -9.90 -5.18
N MET A 91 6.87 -9.95 -4.48
CA MET A 91 6.84 -10.03 -3.01
C MET A 91 7.52 -11.30 -2.51
N ARG A 92 7.22 -12.46 -3.07
CA ARG A 92 7.85 -13.73 -2.68
C ARG A 92 9.36 -13.72 -2.90
N SER A 93 9.84 -13.16 -4.02
CA SER A 93 11.28 -13.06 -4.31
C SER A 93 12.04 -12.19 -3.30
N ARG A 94 11.33 -11.28 -2.63
CA ARG A 94 11.86 -10.43 -1.56
C ARG A 94 11.68 -11.05 -0.16
N GLY A 95 11.32 -12.33 -0.09
CA GLY A 95 11.23 -13.07 1.18
C GLY A 95 9.97 -12.79 2.00
N TYR A 96 8.96 -12.12 1.43
CA TYR A 96 7.62 -12.16 2.03
C TYR A 96 7.10 -13.59 1.99
N ASN A 97 6.48 -14.04 3.08
CA ASN A 97 6.10 -15.45 3.26
C ASN A 97 4.60 -15.67 3.44
N ALA A 98 3.82 -14.62 3.68
CA ALA A 98 2.36 -14.70 3.68
C ALA A 98 1.73 -13.40 3.19
N TYR A 99 0.47 -13.46 2.79
CA TYR A 99 -0.32 -12.29 2.49
C TYR A 99 -1.79 -12.47 2.88
N LYS A 100 -2.42 -11.34 3.20
CA LYS A 100 -3.85 -11.21 3.39
C LYS A 100 -4.41 -10.37 2.24
N ALA A 101 -5.41 -10.89 1.54
CA ALA A 101 -6.11 -10.16 0.50
C ALA A 101 -7.44 -9.62 1.06
N ILE A 102 -7.64 -8.32 0.88
CA ILE A 102 -8.84 -7.59 1.28
C ILE A 102 -9.75 -7.47 0.06
N THR A 103 -10.93 -8.08 0.17
CA THR A 103 -11.98 -8.02 -0.85
C THR A 103 -13.06 -7.04 -0.40
N GLY A 104 -13.37 -6.06 -1.23
CA GLY A 104 -14.47 -5.13 -0.98
C GLY A 104 -15.54 -5.30 -2.05
N SER A 105 -16.78 -5.52 -1.64
CA SER A 105 -17.91 -5.27 -2.53
C SER A 105 -18.17 -3.78 -2.58
N ARG A 106 -18.01 -3.14 -3.75
CA ARG A 106 -18.48 -1.76 -4.02
C ARG A 106 -17.83 -0.60 -3.24
N ALA A 107 -16.77 -0.80 -2.45
CA ALA A 107 -15.99 0.35 -1.98
C ALA A 107 -15.37 1.01 -3.22
N THR A 108 -15.65 2.29 -3.45
CA THR A 108 -14.96 3.08 -4.47
C THR A 108 -13.51 3.18 -4.05
N PHE A 109 -12.68 2.24 -4.52
CA PHE A 109 -11.26 2.32 -4.29
C PHE A 109 -10.70 3.46 -5.12
N ASP A 110 -9.90 4.33 -4.51
CA ASP A 110 -9.31 5.47 -5.20
C ASP A 110 -7.81 5.25 -5.39
N THR A 111 -7.43 4.98 -6.63
CA THR A 111 -6.03 4.72 -7.00
C THR A 111 -5.18 5.98 -6.93
N GLY A 112 -5.77 7.17 -7.09
CA GLY A 112 -5.06 8.43 -7.17
C GLY A 112 -4.35 8.81 -5.86
N PRO A 113 -5.08 8.98 -4.75
CA PRO A 113 -4.49 9.24 -3.44
C PRO A 113 -3.50 8.17 -3.01
N ALA A 114 -3.81 6.88 -3.26
CA ALA A 114 -2.90 5.78 -2.94
C ALA A 114 -1.56 5.89 -3.66
N ASP A 115 -1.56 6.21 -4.96
CA ASP A 115 -0.34 6.37 -5.75
C ASP A 115 0.50 7.57 -5.28
N VAL A 116 -0.15 8.68 -4.92
CA VAL A 116 0.53 9.86 -4.36
C VAL A 116 1.24 9.52 -3.05
N ILE A 117 0.55 8.85 -2.13
CA ILE A 117 1.12 8.44 -0.83
C ILE A 117 2.24 7.40 -1.02
N ALA A 118 2.03 6.42 -1.90
CA ALA A 118 3.06 5.43 -2.23
C ALA A 118 4.31 6.11 -2.79
N ALA A 119 4.18 7.04 -3.75
CA ALA A 119 5.32 7.78 -4.30
C ALA A 119 6.04 8.64 -3.25
N ALA A 120 5.30 9.31 -2.36
CA ALA A 120 5.87 10.14 -1.30
C ALA A 120 6.70 9.34 -0.27
N SER A 121 6.43 8.04 -0.14
CA SER A 121 7.12 7.17 0.82
C SER A 121 8.63 7.05 0.58
N ALA A 122 9.08 7.23 -0.66
CA ALA A 122 10.51 7.21 -1.03
C ALA A 122 11.36 8.25 -0.29
N GLY A 123 10.77 9.41 0.00
CA GLY A 123 11.47 10.53 0.61
C GLY A 123 11.12 10.76 2.08
N ARG A 124 10.31 9.92 2.70
CA ARG A 124 9.72 10.17 4.02
C ARG A 124 10.67 9.94 5.20
N GLY A 125 11.84 9.34 4.95
CA GLY A 125 12.71 8.85 6.02
C GLY A 125 12.17 7.56 6.64
N TYR A 126 12.59 7.26 7.87
CA TYR A 126 12.12 6.10 8.63
C TYR A 126 12.25 6.35 10.13
N ASP A 127 11.26 5.93 10.92
CA ASP A 127 11.33 5.83 12.37
C ASP A 127 10.73 4.52 12.83
N VAL A 128 11.35 3.86 13.80
CA VAL A 128 10.79 2.61 14.36
C VAL A 128 9.38 2.80 14.94
N ILE A 129 9.02 4.01 15.35
CA ILE A 129 7.67 4.39 15.83
C ILE A 129 7.10 5.50 14.92
N GLY A 130 5.96 5.24 14.29
CA GLY A 130 5.15 6.26 13.60
C GLY A 130 5.63 6.68 12.20
N ASN A 131 6.69 6.06 11.66
CA ASN A 131 7.13 6.23 10.28
C ASN A 131 7.91 4.99 9.79
N ASN A 132 7.31 3.81 9.88
CA ASN A 132 7.95 2.56 9.46
C ASN A 132 7.20 1.89 8.28
N CYS A 133 7.54 0.63 8.03
CA CYS A 133 6.90 -0.19 7.00
C CYS A 133 5.39 -0.37 7.23
N ALA A 134 4.94 -0.52 8.48
CA ALA A 134 3.53 -0.67 8.82
C ALA A 134 2.77 0.64 8.66
N ASP A 135 3.34 1.78 9.08
CA ASP A 135 2.75 3.11 8.82
C ASP A 135 2.60 3.35 7.31
N THR A 136 3.62 3.00 6.53
CA THR A 136 3.57 3.12 5.06
C THR A 136 2.43 2.29 4.45
N VAL A 137 2.28 1.02 4.88
CA VAL A 137 1.18 0.17 4.41
C VAL A 137 -0.17 0.74 4.81
N TRP A 138 -0.32 1.18 6.06
CA TRP A 138 -1.56 1.75 6.56
C TRP A 138 -1.95 3.00 5.76
N ASP A 139 -1.03 3.94 5.56
CA ASP A 139 -1.30 5.18 4.83
C ASP A 139 -1.73 4.91 3.38
N VAL A 140 -1.01 4.04 2.67
CA VAL A 140 -1.33 3.70 1.27
C VAL A 140 -2.71 3.04 1.17
N LEU A 141 -2.99 2.06 2.03
CA LEU A 141 -4.25 1.33 1.97
C LEU A 141 -5.43 2.16 2.49
N HIS A 142 -5.21 3.03 3.47
CA HIS A 142 -6.21 3.99 3.94
C HIS A 142 -6.56 4.99 2.84
N ALA A 143 -5.55 5.55 2.17
CA ALA A 143 -5.74 6.45 1.02
C ALA A 143 -6.41 5.75 -0.17
N TYR A 144 -6.16 4.45 -0.36
CA TYR A 144 -6.83 3.63 -1.35
C TYR A 144 -8.32 3.38 -1.04
N GLY A 145 -8.75 3.61 0.21
CA GLY A 145 -10.12 3.43 0.66
C GLY A 145 -10.42 2.07 1.27
N VAL A 146 -9.41 1.37 1.79
CA VAL A 146 -9.63 0.14 2.58
C VAL A 146 -10.33 0.50 3.90
N PRO A 147 -11.54 -0.03 4.16
CA PRO A 147 -12.23 0.23 5.42
C PRO A 147 -11.59 -0.54 6.58
N ASP A 148 -11.79 -0.03 7.79
CA ASP A 148 -11.53 -0.74 9.06
C ASP A 148 -10.09 -1.26 9.24
N LEU A 149 -9.09 -0.56 8.69
CA LEU A 149 -7.68 -0.86 8.99
C LEU A 149 -7.41 -0.66 10.49
N PRO A 150 -6.86 -1.65 11.21
CA PRO A 150 -6.54 -1.51 12.63
C PRO A 150 -5.58 -0.35 12.88
N TYR A 151 -5.78 0.38 13.97
CA TYR A 151 -4.87 1.45 14.39
C TYR A 151 -3.51 0.87 14.80
N LEU A 152 -2.45 1.35 14.16
CA LEU A 152 -1.08 0.90 14.45
C LEU A 152 -0.61 1.19 15.88
N GLN A 153 -1.13 2.25 16.51
CA GLN A 153 -0.81 2.61 17.89
C GLN A 153 -1.22 1.53 18.90
N LEU A 154 -2.24 0.72 18.58
CA LEU A 154 -2.69 -0.40 19.40
C LEU A 154 -1.93 -1.70 19.07
N HIS A 155 -1.25 -1.75 17.94
CA HIS A 155 -0.56 -2.93 17.40
C HIS A 155 0.78 -2.54 16.76
N PRO A 156 1.76 -2.02 17.53
CA PRO A 156 2.96 -1.39 16.96
C PRO A 156 3.90 -2.38 16.26
N ALA A 157 3.84 -3.67 16.60
CA ALA A 157 4.62 -4.70 15.93
C ALA A 157 3.94 -5.15 14.63
N PRO A 158 4.62 -5.13 13.47
CA PRO A 158 4.00 -5.46 12.18
C PRO A 158 3.31 -6.83 12.13
N ASN A 159 3.87 -7.86 12.77
CA ASN A 159 3.22 -9.18 12.89
C ASN A 159 1.90 -9.12 13.66
N ASN A 160 1.86 -8.34 14.74
CA ASN A 160 0.67 -8.18 15.57
C ASN A 160 -0.42 -7.43 14.78
N TRP A 161 -0.06 -6.31 14.14
CA TRP A 161 -0.98 -5.55 13.29
C TRP A 161 -1.51 -6.38 12.11
N TYR A 162 -0.63 -7.11 11.42
CA TYR A 162 -1.02 -8.00 10.35
C TYR A 162 -2.01 -9.07 10.82
N ALA A 163 -1.81 -9.64 12.00
CA ALA A 163 -2.69 -10.65 12.58
C ALA A 163 -4.11 -10.09 12.84
N THR A 164 -4.23 -8.82 13.23
CA THR A 164 -5.51 -8.18 13.55
C THR A 164 -6.30 -7.66 12.35
N LEU A 165 -5.73 -7.69 11.13
CA LEU A 165 -6.47 -7.38 9.90
C LEU A 165 -7.72 -8.27 9.76
N GLY A 166 -8.90 -7.67 9.85
CA GLY A 166 -10.20 -8.29 9.64
C GLY A 166 -10.59 -8.39 8.16
N HIS A 167 -11.68 -9.11 7.86
CA HIS A 167 -12.27 -9.23 6.51
C HIS A 167 -11.25 -9.55 5.39
N THR A 168 -10.39 -10.53 5.63
CA THR A 168 -9.37 -10.94 4.66
C THR A 168 -9.45 -12.42 4.34
N SER A 169 -8.98 -12.78 3.13
CA SER A 169 -8.55 -14.15 2.84
C SER A 169 -7.04 -14.25 3.09
N ASN A 170 -6.58 -15.34 3.71
CA ASN A 170 -5.19 -15.52 4.11
C ASN A 170 -4.52 -16.60 3.26
N VAL A 171 -3.28 -16.34 2.84
CA VAL A 171 -2.43 -17.32 2.15
C VAL A 171 -1.05 -17.30 2.80
N ASP A 172 -0.61 -18.48 3.24
CA ASP A 172 0.72 -18.73 3.77
C ASP A 172 1.56 -19.54 2.76
N TRP A 173 2.55 -18.89 2.15
CA TRP A 173 3.46 -19.56 1.22
C TRP A 173 4.46 -20.47 1.92
N ALA A 174 4.79 -20.21 3.19
CA ALA A 174 5.67 -21.07 3.97
C ALA A 174 4.96 -22.38 4.35
N ALA A 175 3.63 -22.38 4.49
CA ALA A 175 2.85 -23.62 4.65
C ALA A 175 2.74 -24.45 3.35
N SER A 176 2.98 -23.82 2.19
CA SER A 176 2.74 -24.39 0.86
C SER A 176 3.91 -25.22 0.30
N ILE A 177 5.01 -25.40 1.06
CA ILE A 177 6.18 -26.22 0.68
C ILE A 177 6.08 -27.68 1.14
N SER A 178 4.87 -28.14 1.51
CA SER A 178 4.58 -29.54 1.81
C SER A 178 3.90 -30.23 0.63
N LEU A 179 4.61 -30.40 -0.49
CA LEU A 179 4.26 -31.34 -1.58
C LEU A 179 5.53 -31.94 -2.18
#